data_AF-A0A222NZX1-F1
#
_entry.id   AF-A0A222NZX1-F1
#
_cell.length_a   1.000
_cell.length_b   1.000
_cell.length_c   1.000
_cell.angle_alpha   90.00
_cell.angle_beta   90.00
_cell.angle_gamma   90.00
#
_symmetry.space_group_name_H-M   'P 1'
#
loop_
_entity.id
_entity.type
_entity.pdbx_description
1 polymer ?
#
loop_
_entity_poly.entity_id
_entity_poly.type
_entity_poly.pdbx_seq_one_letter_code
_entity_poly.pdbx_strand_id
1 'polypeptide(L)'
;MLGESYVTARSNRFIVTVESISLLAPELTLPPKGVCFGLSVCRSAMRISGKLAWWDAAIDQILLWNGQKSSLSEGIILPEANSPQSVPLEMLFERVINYLVFNHTIYKPLPLSQYHLLMPGKLFGLVDSNNELHQIQESHRIAGRFFSKDLIRIFEDVNTIEAIKNSICIITNMSHACELGWLNGRWYFYDPEYSKGTHRFFETSKELVEEIFARLGKDVCIQLASLTKLKNKPFQTFNELVIQHTKRLTSQDGFLTIAKCHTSLIPQLLENLSQDKITPLLIKLIPMVGLH
;
A
#
# COMPACT_ATOMS: atom_id res chain seq x y z
N MET A 1 24.61 32.13 11.65
CA MET A 1 23.37 32.18 12.44
C MET A 1 22.21 31.84 11.51
N LEU A 2 21.85 30.56 11.47
CA LEU A 2 20.74 30.05 10.65
C LEU A 2 19.47 30.13 11.50
N GLY A 3 18.44 30.80 10.97
CA GLY A 3 17.13 30.89 11.59
C GLY A 3 16.30 29.66 11.25
N GLU A 4 15.95 28.89 12.27
CA GLU A 4 14.95 27.82 12.17
C GLU A 4 13.55 28.45 12.11
N SER A 5 12.83 28.25 11.01
CA SER A 5 11.42 28.62 10.90
C SER A 5 10.54 27.38 11.01
N TYR A 6 10.02 27.12 12.21
CA TYR A 6 8.97 26.14 12.46
C TYR A 6 7.61 26.76 12.16
N VAL A 7 6.92 26.28 11.13
CA VAL A 7 5.47 26.51 11.01
C VAL A 7 4.78 25.53 11.95
N THR A 8 4.14 26.05 12.99
CA THR A 8 3.42 25.31 14.03
C THR A 8 1.96 25.07 13.64
N ALA A 9 1.60 23.80 13.50
CA ALA A 9 0.25 23.28 13.73
C ALA A 9 0.43 21.87 14.30
N ARG A 10 -0.09 21.64 15.51
CA ARG A 10 0.30 20.54 16.40
C ARG A 10 -0.35 19.21 16.00
N SER A 11 0.52 18.20 15.82
CA SER A 11 0.37 16.73 15.88
C SER A 11 -0.18 15.93 14.66
N ASN A 12 0.53 14.81 14.41
CA ASN A 12 0.49 13.83 13.32
C ASN A 12 0.92 14.35 11.93
N ARG A 13 2.20 14.73 11.85
CA ARG A 13 2.91 14.93 10.57
C ARG A 13 3.33 13.57 10.01
N PHE A 14 3.31 13.38 8.71
CA PHE A 14 4.29 12.48 8.11
C PHE A 14 5.57 13.32 8.05
N ILE A 15 6.60 13.00 8.82
CA ILE A 15 7.89 13.68 8.68
C ILE A 15 8.67 12.92 7.61
N VAL A 16 8.85 13.61 6.50
CA VAL A 16 9.81 13.29 5.46
C VAL A 16 11.13 13.95 5.87
N THR A 17 12.20 13.18 6.09
CA THR A 17 13.55 13.74 6.10
C THR A 17 13.97 14.00 4.66
N VAL A 18 13.64 15.18 4.16
CA VAL A 18 14.26 15.76 2.96
C VAL A 18 14.76 17.12 3.40
N GLU A 19 16.08 17.31 3.36
CA GLU A 19 16.68 18.64 3.48
C GLU A 19 15.90 19.61 2.58
N SER A 20 15.28 20.61 3.21
CA SER A 20 14.55 21.74 2.63
C SER A 20 14.55 21.82 1.09
N ILE A 21 13.47 21.41 0.43
CA ILE A 21 13.21 21.77 -0.96
C ILE A 21 11.98 22.69 -0.99
N SER A 22 12.28 23.99 -0.93
CA SER A 22 11.48 24.99 -1.62
C SER A 22 11.44 24.61 -3.10
N LEU A 23 10.26 24.61 -3.73
CA LEU A 23 10.03 25.26 -5.04
C LEU A 23 8.65 24.88 -5.61
N LEU A 24 7.87 25.93 -5.83
CA LEU A 24 6.76 26.00 -6.77
C LEU A 24 7.22 25.50 -8.15
N ALA A 25 6.61 24.44 -8.66
CA ALA A 25 6.70 24.06 -10.07
C ALA A 25 5.30 24.16 -10.71
N PRO A 26 5.17 24.67 -11.95
CA PRO A 26 3.88 24.90 -12.59
C PRO A 26 3.29 23.57 -13.09
N GLU A 27 1.99 23.40 -12.86
CA GLU A 27 1.11 22.33 -13.37
C GLU A 27 1.65 20.90 -13.22
N LEU A 28 1.67 20.43 -11.96
CA LEU A 28 1.80 19.01 -11.65
C LEU A 28 0.52 18.28 -12.09
N THR A 29 0.47 17.82 -13.34
CA THR A 29 -0.56 16.85 -13.76
C THR A 29 -0.23 15.51 -13.12
N LEU A 30 -1.00 15.13 -12.09
CA LEU A 30 -0.87 13.82 -11.46
C LEU A 30 -1.15 12.74 -12.52
N PRO A 31 -0.21 11.81 -12.76
CA PRO A 31 -0.46 10.67 -13.62
C PRO A 31 -1.71 9.92 -13.12
N PRO A 32 -2.67 9.56 -13.99
CA PRO A 32 -3.89 8.90 -13.55
C PRO A 32 -3.66 7.48 -12.99
N LYS A 33 -2.48 6.88 -13.25
CA LYS A 33 -2.12 5.52 -12.81
C LYS A 33 -1.43 5.55 -11.47
N GLY A 34 -1.81 4.71 -10.51
CA GLY A 34 -1.06 4.53 -9.25
C GLY A 34 -1.57 5.34 -8.05
N VAL A 35 -2.66 6.09 -8.20
CA VAL A 35 -3.37 6.76 -7.08
C VAL A 35 -3.96 5.73 -6.11
N CYS A 36 -4.46 4.60 -6.63
CA CYS A 36 -4.97 3.49 -5.82
C CYS A 36 -3.93 2.93 -4.84
N PHE A 37 -2.66 2.91 -5.23
CA PHE A 37 -1.56 2.51 -4.35
C PHE A 37 -1.38 3.51 -3.20
N GLY A 38 -1.31 4.81 -3.52
CA GLY A 38 -1.19 5.86 -2.51
C GLY A 38 -2.35 5.85 -1.51
N LEU A 39 -3.58 5.73 -2.00
CA LEU A 39 -4.79 5.61 -1.17
C LEU A 39 -4.71 4.39 -0.24
N SER A 40 -4.36 3.22 -0.78
CA SER A 40 -4.27 1.98 0.00
C SER A 40 -3.16 2.05 1.06
N VAL A 41 -2.00 2.61 0.73
CA VAL A 41 -0.88 2.77 1.68
C VAL A 41 -1.26 3.73 2.80
N CYS A 42 -1.79 4.90 2.46
CA CYS A 42 -2.17 5.89 3.47
C CYS A 42 -3.26 5.36 4.38
N ARG A 43 -4.28 4.71 3.83
CA ARG A 43 -5.36 4.14 4.63
C ARG A 43 -4.87 3.04 5.58
N SER A 44 -4.00 2.14 5.12
CA SER A 44 -3.39 1.11 5.96
C SER A 44 -2.49 1.69 7.06
N ALA A 45 -1.75 2.75 6.75
CA ALA A 45 -0.96 3.49 7.71
C ALA A 45 -1.85 4.18 8.78
N MET A 46 -2.96 4.77 8.37
CA MET A 46 -3.94 5.39 9.26
C MET A 46 -4.62 4.34 10.15
N ARG A 47 -4.88 3.13 9.64
CA ARG A 47 -5.36 2.03 10.47
C ARG A 47 -4.38 1.66 11.57
N ILE A 48 -3.14 1.37 11.24
CA ILE A 48 -2.17 0.90 12.26
C ILE A 48 -1.78 1.99 13.25
N SER A 49 -2.00 3.26 12.91
CA SER A 49 -1.80 4.42 13.80
C SER A 49 -3.07 4.85 14.56
N GLY A 50 -4.19 4.13 14.40
CA GLY A 50 -5.45 4.44 15.10
C GLY A 50 -6.09 5.75 14.66
N LYS A 51 -5.94 6.11 13.37
CA LYS A 51 -6.49 7.31 12.72
C LYS A 51 -7.37 6.96 11.52
N LEU A 52 -7.87 5.74 11.45
CA LEU A 52 -8.67 5.26 10.32
C LEU A 52 -9.99 6.03 10.19
N ALA A 53 -10.66 6.30 11.30
CA ALA A 53 -11.92 7.06 11.30
C ALA A 53 -11.69 8.50 10.80
N TRP A 54 -10.57 9.12 11.21
CA TRP A 54 -10.15 10.42 10.71
C TRP A 54 -9.93 10.39 9.18
N TRP A 55 -9.22 9.38 8.69
CA TRP A 55 -8.93 9.23 7.27
C TRP A 55 -10.20 9.06 6.43
N ASP A 56 -11.05 8.11 6.79
CA ASP A 56 -12.28 7.81 6.05
C ASP A 56 -13.20 9.05 6.04
N ALA A 57 -13.36 9.73 7.18
CA ALA A 57 -14.13 10.97 7.24
C ALA A 57 -13.52 12.12 6.40
N ALA A 58 -12.20 12.26 6.36
CA ALA A 58 -11.54 13.27 5.53
C ALA A 58 -11.78 13.02 4.02
N ILE A 59 -11.72 11.75 3.59
CA ILE A 59 -12.02 11.38 2.21
C ILE A 59 -13.50 11.63 1.88
N ASP A 60 -14.42 11.28 2.77
CA ASP A 60 -15.86 11.53 2.57
C ASP A 60 -16.15 13.02 2.38
N GLN A 61 -15.53 13.89 3.18
CA GLN A 61 -15.69 15.35 3.04
C GLN A 61 -15.18 15.88 1.69
N ILE A 62 -14.06 15.34 1.20
CA ILE A 62 -13.53 15.67 -0.12
C ILE A 62 -14.48 15.19 -1.23
N LEU A 63 -15.04 13.99 -1.11
CA LEU A 63 -15.96 13.41 -2.10
C LEU A 63 -17.32 14.12 -2.13
N LEU A 64 -17.75 14.70 -1.01
CA LEU A 64 -18.98 15.48 -0.90
C LEU A 64 -18.82 16.94 -1.35
N TRP A 65 -17.61 17.36 -1.74
CA TRP A 65 -17.38 18.73 -2.17
C TRP A 65 -18.22 19.08 -3.40
N ASN A 66 -18.99 20.16 -3.29
CA ASN A 66 -19.94 20.62 -4.32
C ASN A 66 -19.29 21.39 -5.49
N GLY A 67 -17.95 21.46 -5.52
CA GLY A 67 -17.19 22.20 -6.54
C GLY A 67 -17.21 23.73 -6.39
N GLN A 68 -17.87 24.27 -5.35
CA GLN A 68 -17.92 25.71 -5.12
C GLN A 68 -16.66 26.17 -4.39
N LYS A 69 -16.03 27.25 -4.87
CA LYS A 69 -14.83 27.80 -4.22
C LYS A 69 -15.10 28.27 -2.78
N SER A 70 -16.30 28.81 -2.53
CA SER A 70 -16.69 29.31 -1.21
C SER A 70 -16.77 28.21 -0.15
N SER A 71 -17.10 26.97 -0.55
CA SER A 71 -17.19 25.85 0.40
C SER A 71 -15.82 25.34 0.85
N LEU A 72 -14.73 25.77 0.21
CA LEU A 72 -13.37 25.41 0.62
C LEU A 72 -12.98 25.99 1.99
N SER A 73 -13.54 27.15 2.35
CA SER A 73 -13.32 27.79 3.64
C SER A 73 -14.32 27.33 4.72
N GLU A 74 -15.26 26.43 4.38
CA GLU A 74 -16.19 25.87 5.35
C GLU A 74 -15.46 25.00 6.37
N GLY A 75 -15.88 25.17 7.62
CA GLY A 75 -15.27 24.53 8.76
C GLY A 75 -15.77 23.11 8.97
N ILE A 76 -14.85 22.15 8.98
CA ILE A 76 -15.13 20.71 9.15
C ILE A 76 -14.54 20.22 10.46
N ILE A 77 -15.34 19.48 11.23
CA ILE A 77 -14.88 18.79 12.43
C ILE A 77 -14.71 17.31 12.09
N LEU A 78 -13.48 16.81 12.17
CA LEU A 78 -13.16 15.40 11.90
C LEU A 78 -13.08 14.59 13.20
N PRO A 79 -13.51 13.31 13.18
CA PRO A 79 -13.34 12.41 14.31
C PRO A 79 -11.85 12.17 14.60
N GLU A 80 -11.52 11.90 15.87
CA GLU A 80 -10.15 11.57 16.31
C GLU A 80 -9.09 12.62 15.91
N ALA A 81 -9.50 13.84 15.59
CA ALA A 81 -8.60 14.95 15.38
C ALA A 81 -7.89 15.27 16.70
N ASN A 82 -6.58 15.55 16.63
CA ASN A 82 -5.80 15.88 17.82
C ASN A 82 -6.20 17.21 18.47
N SER A 83 -7.02 18.01 17.77
CA SER A 83 -7.68 19.21 18.26
C SER A 83 -9.13 19.16 17.80
N PRO A 84 -10.12 19.50 18.65
CA PRO A 84 -11.53 19.59 18.26
C PRO A 84 -11.81 20.83 17.38
N GLN A 85 -10.78 21.52 16.93
CA GLN A 85 -10.89 22.69 16.07
C GLN A 85 -11.37 22.30 14.68
N SER A 86 -12.32 23.08 14.20
CA SER A 86 -12.76 23.08 12.82
C SER A 86 -11.59 23.36 11.87
N VAL A 87 -11.42 22.53 10.84
CA VAL A 87 -10.44 22.72 9.77
C VAL A 87 -11.13 23.07 8.46
N PRO A 88 -10.62 24.05 7.68
CA PRO A 88 -11.11 24.32 6.33
C PRO A 88 -10.98 23.11 5.40
N LEU A 89 -11.94 22.93 4.48
CA LEU A 89 -11.90 21.89 3.46
C LEU A 89 -10.66 22.00 2.54
N GLU A 90 -10.20 23.22 2.22
CA GLU A 90 -8.95 23.41 1.47
C GLU A 90 -7.73 22.78 2.16
N MET A 91 -7.64 22.87 3.50
CA MET A 91 -6.56 22.27 4.26
C MET A 91 -6.64 20.73 4.23
N LEU A 92 -7.86 20.17 4.17
CA LEU A 92 -8.04 18.73 3.99
C LEU A 92 -7.61 18.27 2.60
N PHE A 93 -7.99 19.00 1.55
CA PHE A 93 -7.52 18.75 0.19
C PHE A 93 -6.00 18.76 0.12
N GLU A 94 -5.36 19.82 0.61
CA GLU A 94 -3.91 19.95 0.59
C GLU A 94 -3.24 18.79 1.33
N ARG A 95 -3.73 18.46 2.53
CA ARG A 95 -3.18 17.38 3.35
C ARG A 95 -3.31 16.01 2.67
N VAL A 96 -4.49 15.66 2.18
CA VAL A 96 -4.72 14.36 1.51
C VAL A 96 -3.94 14.28 0.21
N ILE A 97 -3.95 15.33 -0.62
CA ILE A 97 -3.18 15.36 -1.86
C ILE A 97 -1.69 15.19 -1.58
N ASN A 98 -1.13 15.90 -0.59
CA ASN A 98 0.29 15.75 -0.23
C ASN A 98 0.64 14.31 0.16
N TYR A 99 -0.23 13.62 0.90
CA TYR A 99 -0.04 12.21 1.20
C TYR A 99 -0.07 11.35 -0.07
N LEU A 100 -1.05 11.57 -0.96
CA LEU A 100 -1.16 10.81 -2.19
C LEU A 100 0.01 11.05 -3.13
N VAL A 101 0.41 12.30 -3.36
CA VAL A 101 1.57 12.64 -4.20
C VAL A 101 2.83 11.97 -3.67
N PHE A 102 3.11 12.04 -2.37
CA PHE A 102 4.30 11.39 -1.80
C PHE A 102 4.32 9.87 -2.04
N ASN A 103 3.20 9.20 -1.79
CA ASN A 103 3.12 7.74 -1.95
C ASN A 103 2.96 7.32 -3.43
N HIS A 104 2.58 8.25 -4.30
CA HIS A 104 2.43 8.05 -5.74
C HIS A 104 3.75 8.27 -6.49
N THR A 105 4.43 9.38 -6.20
CA THR A 105 5.67 9.82 -6.82
C THR A 105 6.83 9.54 -5.87
N ILE A 106 7.59 8.50 -6.17
CA ILE A 106 9.03 8.57 -5.92
C ILE A 106 9.50 9.71 -6.82
N TYR A 107 9.73 10.89 -6.21
CA TYR A 107 10.15 12.12 -6.89
C TYR A 107 11.28 11.78 -7.89
N LYS A 108 11.19 12.32 -9.12
CA LYS A 108 12.11 12.07 -10.25
C LYS A 108 13.51 12.68 -10.03
N PRO A 109 14.30 12.16 -9.08
CA PRO A 109 15.59 11.64 -9.56
C PRO A 109 15.83 10.17 -9.21
N LEU A 110 14.94 9.53 -8.46
CA LEU A 110 15.14 8.15 -8.03
C LEU A 110 14.32 7.19 -8.91
N PRO A 111 14.95 6.27 -9.66
CA PRO A 111 14.27 5.25 -10.46
C PRO A 111 13.73 4.11 -9.56
N LEU A 112 13.14 4.45 -8.42
CA LEU A 112 12.60 3.46 -7.50
C LEU A 112 11.14 3.19 -7.87
N SER A 113 10.76 1.92 -7.92
CA SER A 113 9.37 1.52 -8.07
C SER A 113 8.61 1.72 -6.75
N GLN A 114 7.29 1.94 -6.81
CA GLN A 114 6.41 2.09 -5.63
C GLN A 114 6.60 0.99 -4.57
N TYR A 115 7.03 -0.20 -4.99
CA TYR A 115 7.33 -1.33 -4.12
C TYR A 115 8.52 -1.12 -3.17
N HIS A 116 9.42 -0.17 -3.48
CA HIS A 116 10.55 0.20 -2.62
C HIS A 116 10.15 1.12 -1.47
N LEU A 117 8.99 1.77 -1.56
CA LEU A 117 8.49 2.70 -0.54
C LEU A 117 8.40 2.04 0.83
N LEU A 118 7.86 0.82 0.85
CA LEU A 118 7.59 0.03 2.05
C LEU A 118 8.72 -0.97 2.39
N MET A 119 9.95 -0.71 1.93
CA MET A 119 11.13 -1.49 2.34
C MET A 119 11.72 -0.94 3.65
N PRO A 120 12.34 -1.81 4.48
CA PRO A 120 12.90 -1.39 5.75
C PRO A 120 13.98 -0.30 5.63
N GLY A 121 13.92 0.71 6.50
CA GLY A 121 14.90 1.80 6.57
C GLY A 121 15.01 2.65 5.30
N LYS A 122 13.97 2.67 4.45
CA LYS A 122 13.96 3.44 3.20
C LYS A 122 13.19 4.75 3.34
N LEU A 123 12.04 4.85 2.67
CA LEU A 123 11.39 6.13 2.36
C LEU A 123 10.13 6.39 3.19
N PHE A 124 9.56 5.36 3.80
CA PHE A 124 8.30 5.46 4.54
C PHE A 124 8.54 5.55 6.06
N GLY A 125 7.88 6.52 6.69
CA GLY A 125 7.85 6.68 8.14
C GLY A 125 6.54 7.29 8.63
N LEU A 126 6.19 6.97 9.87
CA LEU A 126 5.02 7.49 10.57
C LEU A 126 5.46 8.20 11.82
N VAL A 127 4.83 9.34 12.10
CA VAL A 127 5.06 10.06 13.35
C VAL A 127 3.88 9.83 14.27
N ASP A 128 4.18 9.42 15.49
CA ASP A 128 3.16 9.20 16.50
C ASP A 128 2.75 10.49 17.22
N SER A 129 1.89 10.37 18.23
CA SER A 129 1.43 11.49 19.05
C SER A 129 2.54 12.17 19.86
N ASN A 130 3.66 11.48 20.09
CA ASN A 130 4.82 11.97 20.85
C ASN A 130 5.84 12.67 19.94
N ASN A 131 5.55 12.80 18.64
CA ASN A 131 6.47 13.27 17.60
C ASN A 131 7.66 12.34 17.34
N GLU A 132 7.55 11.05 17.68
CA GLU A 132 8.60 10.07 17.37
C GLU A 132 8.40 9.51 15.96
N LEU A 133 9.48 9.46 15.18
CA LEU A 133 9.49 8.91 13.82
C LEU A 133 9.71 7.39 13.86
N HIS A 134 8.70 6.64 13.42
CA HIS A 134 8.72 5.20 13.27
C HIS A 134 8.89 4.83 11.80
N GLN A 135 9.98 4.15 11.46
CA GLN A 135 10.24 3.64 10.11
C GLN A 135 9.84 2.17 9.98
N ILE A 136 9.68 1.70 8.74
CA ILE A 136 9.53 0.27 8.47
C ILE A 136 10.77 -0.47 8.99
N GLN A 137 10.56 -1.44 9.88
CA GLN A 137 11.63 -2.32 10.40
C GLN A 137 11.69 -3.65 9.67
N GLU A 138 10.56 -4.11 9.13
CA GLU A 138 10.46 -5.41 8.48
C GLU A 138 9.43 -5.37 7.35
N SER A 139 9.70 -6.09 6.26
CA SER A 139 8.81 -6.17 5.11
C SER A 139 8.80 -7.59 4.58
N HIS A 140 7.61 -8.10 4.28
CA HIS A 140 7.38 -9.43 3.70
C HIS A 140 6.57 -9.30 2.43
N ARG A 141 6.87 -10.13 1.44
CA ARG A 141 6.21 -10.09 0.16
C ARG A 141 5.99 -11.48 -0.38
N ILE A 142 4.82 -11.72 -0.93
CA ILE A 142 4.51 -12.91 -1.73
C ILE A 142 3.88 -12.46 -3.04
N ALA A 143 4.18 -13.16 -4.12
CA ALA A 143 3.69 -12.79 -5.44
C ALA A 143 3.58 -14.01 -6.35
N GLY A 144 2.66 -13.94 -7.30
CA GLY A 144 2.49 -14.94 -8.34
C GLY A 144 1.02 -15.18 -8.67
N ARG A 145 0.76 -16.28 -9.37
CA ARG A 145 -0.59 -16.75 -9.63
C ARG A 145 -1.06 -17.66 -8.51
N PHE A 146 -2.09 -17.23 -7.79
CA PHE A 146 -2.68 -17.99 -6.70
C PHE A 146 -4.01 -18.64 -7.08
N PHE A 147 -4.33 -19.74 -6.40
CA PHE A 147 -5.64 -20.38 -6.45
C PHE A 147 -6.31 -20.26 -5.08
N SER A 148 -7.64 -20.43 -5.02
CA SER A 148 -8.40 -20.13 -3.81
C SER A 148 -7.87 -20.87 -2.58
N LYS A 149 -7.56 -22.17 -2.74
CA LYS A 149 -6.98 -23.00 -1.67
C LYS A 149 -5.65 -22.45 -1.14
N ASP A 150 -4.85 -21.83 -1.99
CA ASP A 150 -3.53 -21.31 -1.62
C ASP A 150 -3.68 -20.07 -0.73
N LEU A 151 -4.48 -19.09 -1.18
CA LEU A 151 -4.71 -17.86 -0.40
C LEU A 151 -5.54 -18.12 0.86
N ILE A 152 -6.52 -19.02 0.81
CA ILE A 152 -7.29 -19.43 1.99
C ILE A 152 -6.33 -19.96 3.07
N ARG A 153 -5.45 -20.91 2.72
CA ARG A 153 -4.47 -21.47 3.67
C ARG A 153 -3.51 -20.40 4.20
N ILE A 154 -3.09 -19.45 3.35
CA ILE A 154 -2.24 -18.32 3.77
C ILE A 154 -2.98 -17.40 4.75
N PHE A 155 -4.26 -17.11 4.50
CA PHE A 155 -5.08 -16.24 5.35
C PHE A 155 -5.68 -16.97 6.56
N GLU A 156 -5.56 -18.28 6.66
CA GLU A 156 -5.89 -19.04 7.87
C GLU A 156 -4.68 -19.24 8.80
N ASP A 157 -3.47 -18.92 8.32
CA ASP A 157 -2.27 -18.92 9.14
C ASP A 157 -2.32 -17.82 10.20
N VAL A 158 -2.27 -18.22 11.48
CA VAL A 158 -2.34 -17.32 12.63
C VAL A 158 -1.22 -16.28 12.65
N ASN A 159 -0.03 -16.60 12.17
CA ASN A 159 1.09 -15.66 12.11
C ASN A 159 0.87 -14.63 11.01
N THR A 160 0.26 -15.04 9.88
CA THR A 160 -0.14 -14.12 8.81
C THR A 160 -1.22 -13.15 9.31
N ILE A 161 -2.25 -13.65 10.00
CA ILE A 161 -3.32 -12.81 10.57
C ILE A 161 -2.74 -11.78 11.54
N GLU A 162 -1.91 -12.23 12.50
CA GLU A 162 -1.33 -11.34 13.52
C GLU A 162 -0.38 -10.30 12.90
N ALA A 163 0.37 -10.69 11.86
CA ALA A 163 1.23 -9.76 11.14
C ALA A 163 0.40 -8.69 10.41
N ILE A 164 -0.67 -9.08 9.69
CA ILE A 164 -1.52 -8.15 8.94
C ILE A 164 -2.22 -7.15 9.85
N LYS A 165 -2.69 -7.61 11.03
CA LYS A 165 -3.35 -6.76 12.02
C LYS A 165 -2.51 -5.53 12.41
N ASN A 166 -1.19 -5.67 12.51
CA ASN A 166 -0.30 -4.63 13.02
C ASN A 166 0.62 -4.01 11.96
N SER A 167 0.39 -4.30 10.68
CA SER A 167 1.27 -3.86 9.57
C SER A 167 0.47 -3.19 8.46
N ILE A 168 1.15 -2.33 7.69
CA ILE A 168 0.64 -1.88 6.39
C ILE A 168 0.56 -3.11 5.49
N CYS A 169 -0.61 -3.46 4.98
CA CYS A 169 -0.78 -4.60 4.09
C CYS A 169 -1.52 -4.20 2.82
N ILE A 170 -0.82 -4.35 1.70
CA ILE A 170 -1.26 -3.95 0.36
C ILE A 170 -1.30 -5.19 -0.52
N ILE A 171 -2.36 -5.34 -1.27
CA ILE A 171 -2.50 -6.37 -2.29
C ILE A 171 -2.70 -5.70 -3.65
N THR A 172 -1.89 -6.12 -4.62
CA THR A 172 -1.80 -5.45 -5.93
C THR A 172 -1.81 -6.47 -7.05
N ASN A 173 -2.35 -6.09 -8.21
CA ASN A 173 -2.03 -6.73 -9.48
C ASN A 173 -1.15 -5.78 -10.33
N MET A 174 -1.13 -5.96 -11.64
CA MET A 174 -0.31 -5.12 -12.53
C MET A 174 -0.79 -3.67 -12.64
N SER A 175 -2.07 -3.38 -12.40
CA SER A 175 -2.68 -2.07 -12.65
C SER A 175 -3.36 -1.44 -11.44
N HIS A 176 -3.65 -2.22 -10.40
CA HIS A 176 -4.47 -1.81 -9.27
C HIS A 176 -3.87 -2.24 -7.93
N ALA A 177 -4.20 -1.49 -6.89
CA ALA A 177 -3.75 -1.72 -5.52
C ALA A 177 -4.90 -1.48 -4.55
N CYS A 178 -5.05 -2.42 -3.64
CA CYS A 178 -6.04 -2.43 -2.58
C CYS A 178 -5.32 -2.61 -1.24
N GLU A 179 -5.99 -2.22 -0.17
CA GLU A 179 -5.56 -2.50 1.18
C GLU A 179 -6.25 -3.78 1.70
N LEU A 180 -5.47 -4.59 2.41
CA LEU A 180 -5.95 -5.73 3.16
C LEU A 180 -5.71 -5.48 4.65
N GLY A 181 -6.63 -5.90 5.50
CA GLY A 181 -6.37 -5.87 6.93
C GLY A 181 -7.29 -6.77 7.74
N TRP A 182 -7.04 -6.78 9.05
CA TRP A 182 -7.79 -7.54 10.04
C TRP A 182 -8.23 -6.61 11.16
N LEU A 183 -9.54 -6.48 11.36
CA LEU A 183 -10.12 -5.57 12.35
C LEU A 183 -11.35 -6.20 12.98
N ASN A 184 -11.47 -6.09 14.32
CA ASN A 184 -12.61 -6.61 15.07
C ASN A 184 -12.93 -8.09 14.78
N GLY A 185 -11.88 -8.92 14.65
CA GLY A 185 -12.01 -10.36 14.41
C GLY A 185 -12.41 -10.75 12.99
N ARG A 186 -12.34 -9.81 12.03
CA ARG A 186 -12.79 -10.02 10.65
C ARG A 186 -11.76 -9.52 9.65
N TRP A 187 -11.76 -10.14 8.49
CA TRP A 187 -11.05 -9.61 7.32
C TRP A 187 -11.75 -8.35 6.85
N TYR A 188 -10.98 -7.36 6.41
CA TYR A 188 -11.53 -6.32 5.56
C TYR A 188 -10.64 -6.09 4.35
N PHE A 189 -11.28 -5.66 3.27
CA PHE A 189 -10.65 -5.33 2.01
C PHE A 189 -11.13 -3.94 1.58
N TYR A 190 -10.18 -3.05 1.34
CA TYR A 190 -10.47 -1.71 0.82
C TYR A 190 -9.98 -1.61 -0.61
N ASP A 191 -10.92 -1.34 -1.50
CA ASP A 191 -10.66 -1.03 -2.89
C ASP A 191 -10.99 0.45 -3.15
N PRO A 192 -10.01 1.26 -3.57
CA PRO A 192 -10.23 2.67 -3.94
C PRO A 192 -11.31 2.90 -5.00
N GLU A 193 -11.63 1.91 -5.82
CA GLU A 193 -12.66 1.99 -6.87
C GLU A 193 -14.05 1.56 -6.40
N TYR A 194 -14.23 1.18 -5.14
CA TYR A 194 -15.58 0.96 -4.63
C TYR A 194 -16.39 2.26 -4.74
N SER A 195 -17.62 2.15 -5.24
CA SER A 195 -18.51 3.27 -5.57
C SER A 195 -18.88 4.19 -4.41
N LYS A 196 -18.43 3.89 -3.18
CA LYS A 196 -18.61 4.70 -1.97
C LYS A 196 -17.32 4.89 -1.16
N GLY A 197 -16.14 4.57 -1.70
CA GLY A 197 -14.89 4.60 -0.91
C GLY A 197 -14.91 3.69 0.33
N THR A 198 -15.87 2.77 0.42
CA THR A 198 -16.09 1.92 1.60
C THR A 198 -15.28 0.65 1.51
N HIS A 199 -14.57 0.30 2.56
CA HIS A 199 -14.07 -1.06 2.75
C HIS A 199 -15.24 -2.05 2.93
N ARG A 200 -14.98 -3.33 2.66
CA ARG A 200 -15.90 -4.44 2.96
C ARG A 200 -15.30 -5.34 4.02
N PHE A 201 -16.15 -5.88 4.89
CA PHE A 201 -15.77 -6.91 5.86
C PHE A 201 -16.17 -8.30 5.38
N PHE A 202 -15.38 -9.30 5.73
CA PHE A 202 -15.59 -10.70 5.39
C PHE A 202 -15.41 -11.55 6.65
N GLU A 203 -16.33 -12.48 6.86
CA GLU A 203 -16.31 -13.36 8.02
C GLU A 203 -15.36 -14.54 7.81
N THR A 204 -15.12 -14.91 6.54
CA THR A 204 -14.24 -16.03 6.19
C THR A 204 -13.14 -15.64 5.20
N SER A 205 -12.01 -16.36 5.27
CA SER A 205 -10.92 -16.30 4.29
C SER A 205 -11.41 -16.60 2.86
N LYS A 206 -12.40 -17.50 2.72
CA LYS A 206 -13.00 -17.87 1.44
C LYS A 206 -13.69 -16.68 0.77
N GLU A 207 -14.58 -15.99 1.48
CA GLU A 207 -15.29 -14.82 0.95
C GLU A 207 -14.31 -13.70 0.57
N LEU A 208 -13.31 -13.45 1.43
CA LEU A 208 -12.25 -12.49 1.14
C LEU A 208 -11.52 -12.84 -0.17
N VAL A 209 -11.14 -14.11 -0.36
CA VAL A 209 -10.39 -14.56 -1.55
C VAL A 209 -11.24 -14.47 -2.81
N GLU A 210 -12.53 -14.75 -2.72
CA GLU A 210 -13.48 -14.56 -3.83
C GLU A 210 -13.54 -13.08 -4.24
N GLU A 211 -13.61 -12.15 -3.27
CA GLU A 211 -13.56 -10.71 -3.56
C GLU A 211 -12.21 -10.29 -4.16
N ILE A 212 -11.08 -10.72 -3.58
CA ILE A 212 -9.73 -10.43 -4.11
C ILE A 212 -9.64 -10.86 -5.57
N PHE A 213 -10.10 -12.06 -5.91
CA PHE A 213 -10.06 -12.55 -7.28
C PHE A 213 -11.02 -11.82 -8.21
N ALA A 214 -12.19 -11.39 -7.73
CA ALA A 214 -13.13 -10.61 -8.51
C ALA A 214 -12.56 -9.21 -8.85
N ARG A 215 -11.77 -8.62 -7.95
CA ARG A 215 -11.24 -7.25 -8.09
C ARG A 215 -9.86 -7.20 -8.75
N LEU A 216 -8.97 -8.12 -8.38
CA LEU A 216 -7.55 -8.09 -8.78
C LEU A 216 -7.16 -9.24 -9.71
N GLY A 217 -8.00 -10.26 -9.86
CA GLY A 217 -7.65 -11.50 -10.54
C GLY A 217 -6.76 -12.39 -9.68
N LYS A 218 -6.15 -13.41 -10.31
CA LYS A 218 -5.36 -14.44 -9.62
C LYS A 218 -3.87 -14.11 -9.54
N ASP A 219 -3.40 -13.20 -10.38
CA ASP A 219 -2.00 -12.81 -10.50
C ASP A 219 -1.75 -11.58 -9.60
N VAL A 220 -1.47 -11.85 -8.32
CA VAL A 220 -1.42 -10.83 -7.28
C VAL A 220 -0.10 -10.85 -6.52
N CYS A 221 0.24 -9.70 -5.95
CA CYS A 221 1.31 -9.53 -4.98
C CYS A 221 0.70 -9.02 -3.68
N ILE A 222 1.04 -9.65 -2.56
CA ILE A 222 0.70 -9.18 -1.22
C ILE A 222 2.00 -8.70 -0.56
N GLN A 223 2.03 -7.44 -0.16
CA GLN A 223 3.13 -6.82 0.55
C GLN A 223 2.67 -6.42 1.95
N LEU A 224 3.47 -6.80 2.93
CA LEU A 224 3.30 -6.46 4.34
C LEU A 224 4.51 -5.66 4.80
N ALA A 225 4.30 -4.54 5.48
CA ALA A 225 5.36 -3.70 6.01
C ALA A 225 5.02 -3.28 7.45
N SER A 226 5.91 -3.65 8.37
CA SER A 226 5.73 -3.47 9.81
C SER A 226 6.68 -2.42 10.36
N LEU A 227 6.18 -1.58 11.25
CA LEU A 227 6.98 -0.60 12.01
C LEU A 227 7.77 -1.25 13.16
N THR A 228 7.47 -2.51 13.48
CA THR A 228 8.15 -3.30 14.51
C THR A 228 8.60 -4.63 13.93
N LYS A 229 9.66 -5.22 14.47
CA LYS A 229 10.00 -6.61 14.15
C LYS A 229 8.84 -7.55 14.55
N LEU A 230 8.44 -8.40 13.62
CA LEU A 230 7.43 -9.42 13.83
C LEU A 230 8.03 -10.56 14.66
N LYS A 231 7.23 -11.11 15.59
CA LYS A 231 7.64 -12.25 16.41
C LYS A 231 7.80 -13.53 15.59
N ASN A 232 6.89 -13.73 14.65
CA ASN A 232 6.82 -14.91 13.79
C ASN A 232 6.80 -14.48 12.33
N LYS A 233 7.41 -15.30 11.47
CA LYS A 233 7.42 -15.05 10.02
C LYS A 233 6.03 -15.29 9.42
N PRO A 234 5.42 -14.31 8.74
CA PRO A 234 4.15 -14.49 8.06
C PRO A 234 4.33 -15.29 6.76
N PHE A 235 3.21 -15.69 6.14
CA PHE A 235 3.17 -16.33 4.82
C PHE A 235 3.98 -17.63 4.72
N GLN A 236 4.08 -18.43 5.79
CA GLN A 236 4.94 -19.63 5.77
C GLN A 236 4.54 -20.63 4.68
N THR A 237 3.24 -20.78 4.45
CA THR A 237 2.67 -21.63 3.38
C THR A 237 3.16 -21.23 1.99
N PHE A 238 3.53 -19.96 1.77
CA PHE A 238 4.08 -19.53 0.49
C PHE A 238 5.41 -20.21 0.14
N ASN A 239 6.25 -20.51 1.14
CA ASN A 239 7.52 -21.20 0.90
C ASN A 239 7.28 -22.60 0.29
N GLU A 240 6.23 -23.30 0.73
CA GLU A 240 5.84 -24.58 0.13
C GLU A 240 5.39 -24.41 -1.33
N LEU A 241 4.63 -23.35 -1.64
CA LEU A 241 4.18 -23.05 -3.00
C LEU A 241 5.35 -22.77 -3.94
N VAL A 242 6.37 -22.05 -3.46
CA VAL A 242 7.59 -21.75 -4.23
C VAL A 242 8.32 -23.02 -4.64
N ILE A 243 8.38 -24.02 -3.75
CA ILE A 243 9.13 -25.27 -3.96
C ILE A 243 8.29 -26.30 -4.73
N GLN A 244 7.06 -26.56 -4.29
CA GLN A 244 6.25 -27.68 -4.78
C GLN A 244 5.36 -27.29 -5.96
N HIS A 245 5.05 -26.01 -6.11
CA HIS A 245 4.06 -25.51 -7.05
C HIS A 245 4.57 -24.35 -7.91
N THR A 246 5.89 -24.25 -8.13
CA THR A 246 6.56 -23.20 -8.91
C THR A 246 5.88 -22.95 -10.25
N LYS A 247 5.62 -24.01 -11.03
CA LYS A 247 5.00 -23.92 -12.37
C LYS A 247 3.62 -23.25 -12.33
N ARG A 248 2.86 -23.52 -11.27
CA ARG A 248 1.53 -22.95 -11.07
C ARG A 248 1.65 -21.48 -10.68
N LEU A 249 2.56 -21.17 -9.77
CA LEU A 249 2.85 -19.82 -9.29
C LEU A 249 3.35 -18.88 -10.41
N THR A 250 4.14 -19.40 -11.35
CA THR A 250 4.69 -18.64 -12.49
C THR A 250 3.84 -18.67 -13.75
N SER A 251 2.68 -19.34 -13.73
CA SER A 251 1.82 -19.44 -14.92
C SER A 251 1.07 -18.13 -15.22
N GLN A 252 0.63 -17.98 -16.47
CA GLN A 252 -0.02 -16.77 -16.98
C GLN A 252 0.83 -15.52 -16.72
N ASP A 253 0.29 -14.55 -15.98
CA ASP A 253 0.98 -13.31 -15.62
C ASP A 253 1.64 -13.39 -14.23
N GLY A 254 1.52 -14.52 -13.53
CA GLY A 254 2.12 -14.72 -12.20
C GLY A 254 3.63 -14.46 -12.19
N PHE A 255 4.37 -14.88 -13.24
CA PHE A 255 5.78 -14.55 -13.36
C PHE A 255 6.04 -13.05 -13.56
N LEU A 256 5.19 -12.35 -14.31
CA LEU A 256 5.30 -10.89 -14.48
C LEU A 256 5.02 -10.17 -13.17
N THR A 257 4.02 -10.61 -12.40
CA THR A 257 3.74 -10.10 -11.06
C THR A 257 4.92 -10.31 -10.12
N ILE A 258 5.57 -11.48 -10.16
CA ILE A 258 6.78 -11.76 -9.38
C ILE A 258 7.94 -10.87 -9.84
N ALA A 259 8.14 -10.71 -11.15
CA ALA A 259 9.24 -9.88 -11.64
C ALA A 259 9.06 -8.40 -11.32
N LYS A 260 7.82 -7.90 -11.33
CA LYS A 260 7.48 -6.53 -10.93
C LYS A 260 7.68 -6.32 -9.43
N CYS A 261 7.20 -7.26 -8.63
CA CYS A 261 7.01 -7.03 -7.21
C CYS A 261 8.03 -7.75 -6.34
N HIS A 262 8.52 -8.94 -6.68
CA HIS A 262 9.37 -9.77 -5.81
C HIS A 262 10.60 -10.32 -6.56
N THR A 263 11.41 -9.42 -7.12
CA THR A 263 12.59 -9.77 -7.94
C THR A 263 13.58 -10.72 -7.26
N SER A 264 13.75 -10.62 -5.94
CA SER A 264 14.63 -11.50 -5.17
C SER A 264 14.20 -12.98 -5.17
N LEU A 265 12.95 -13.28 -5.53
CA LEU A 265 12.44 -14.65 -5.64
C LEU A 265 12.80 -15.30 -6.98
N ILE A 266 13.14 -14.50 -8.01
CA ILE A 266 13.38 -14.99 -9.37
C ILE A 266 14.47 -16.08 -9.41
N PRO A 267 15.66 -15.91 -8.80
CA PRO A 267 16.70 -16.94 -8.88
C PRO A 267 16.22 -18.31 -8.36
N GLN A 268 15.55 -18.32 -7.21
CA GLN A 268 15.00 -19.54 -6.61
C GLN A 268 13.91 -20.18 -7.49
N LEU A 269 13.10 -19.39 -8.20
CA LEU A 269 12.10 -19.95 -9.11
C LEU A 269 12.75 -20.58 -10.35
N LEU A 270 13.80 -19.96 -10.88
CA LEU A 270 14.51 -20.47 -12.05
C LEU A 270 15.21 -21.80 -11.77
N GLU A 271 15.75 -22.00 -10.55
CA GLU A 271 16.30 -23.29 -10.10
C GLU A 271 15.26 -24.43 -10.11
N ASN A 272 13.99 -24.09 -9.88
CA ASN A 272 12.89 -25.05 -9.82
C ASN A 272 12.17 -25.28 -11.17
N LEU A 273 12.63 -24.63 -12.24
CA LEU A 273 12.05 -24.72 -13.58
C LEU A 273 13.01 -25.41 -14.56
N SER A 274 12.46 -26.17 -15.50
CA SER A 274 13.25 -26.73 -16.61
C SER A 274 13.56 -25.65 -17.65
N GLN A 275 14.66 -25.78 -18.39
CA GLN A 275 15.08 -24.81 -19.43
C GLN A 275 13.96 -24.46 -20.43
N ASP A 276 13.22 -25.46 -20.92
CA ASP A 276 12.10 -25.25 -21.85
C ASP A 276 10.97 -24.37 -21.28
N LYS A 277 10.91 -24.20 -19.96
CA LYS A 277 9.91 -23.37 -19.26
C LYS A 277 10.44 -21.98 -18.93
N ILE A 278 11.75 -21.80 -18.91
CA ILE A 278 12.39 -20.52 -18.60
C ILE A 278 12.31 -19.59 -19.81
N THR A 279 12.62 -20.08 -21.02
CA THR A 279 12.66 -19.26 -22.25
C THR A 279 11.36 -18.48 -22.50
N PRO A 280 10.15 -19.07 -22.42
CA PRO A 280 8.90 -18.32 -22.61
C PRO A 280 8.66 -17.25 -21.55
N LEU A 281 9.13 -17.48 -20.31
CA LEU A 281 8.98 -16.52 -19.21
C LEU A 281 9.90 -15.31 -19.39
N LEU A 282 11.14 -15.54 -19.85
CA LEU A 282 12.10 -14.47 -20.14
C LEU A 282 11.64 -13.60 -21.31
N ILE A 283 11.06 -14.20 -22.36
CA ILE A 283 10.49 -13.45 -23.50
C ILE A 283 9.40 -12.47 -23.02
N LYS A 284 8.56 -12.87 -22.05
CA LYS A 284 7.53 -12.00 -21.47
C LYS A 284 8.10 -10.80 -20.70
N LEU A 285 9.35 -10.84 -20.25
CA LEU A 285 9.99 -9.72 -19.54
C LEU A 285 10.57 -8.66 -20.48
N ILE A 286 10.84 -8.98 -21.75
CA ILE A 286 11.44 -8.06 -22.72
C ILE A 286 10.68 -6.73 -22.83
N PRO A 287 9.33 -6.70 -22.91
CA PRO A 287 8.57 -5.46 -22.96
C PRO A 287 8.63 -4.63 -21.66
N MET A 288 8.99 -5.24 -20.52
CA MET A 288 9.01 -4.57 -19.22
C MET A 288 10.33 -3.85 -18.92
N VAL A 289 11.43 -4.24 -19.57
CA VAL A 289 12.78 -3.69 -19.33
C VAL A 289 13.02 -2.38 -20.10
N GLY A 290 12.16 -2.02 -21.06
CA GLY A 290 12.28 -0.76 -21.78
C GLY A 290 13.64 -0.60 -22.45
N LEU A 291 13.98 -1.50 -23.39
CA LEU A 291 14.98 -1.18 -24.41
C LEU A 291 14.32 -0.27 -25.45
N HIS A 292 14.38 1.03 -25.20
CA HIS A 292 14.46 2.07 -26.21
C HIS A 292 15.83 2.73 -26.10
#